data_AF-A0A8S3BBT6-F1
#
_entry.id   AF-A0A8S3BBT6-F1
#
_cell.length_a   1.000
_cell.length_b   1.000
_cell.length_c   1.000
_cell.angle_alpha   90.00
_cell.angle_beta   90.00
_cell.angle_gamma   90.00
#
_symmetry.space_group_name_H-M   'P 1'
#
loop_
_entity.id
_entity.type
_entity.pdbx_description
1 polymer ?
#
loop_
_entity_poly.entity_id
_entity_poly.type
_entity_poly.pdbx_seq_one_letter_code
_entity_poly.pdbx_strand_id
1 'polypeptide(L)' 'ILKTAGLNNIPSVTPTIRSKYIQNFHSLVDATKTNGFMSGLQAKTILQQTGLSNALLHQIW' A
#
# COMPACT_ATOMS: atom_id res chain seq x y z
N ILE A 1 -3.99 24.10 -15.93
CA ILE A 1 -2.52 24.08 -15.71
C ILE A 1 -2.28 23.46 -14.34
N LEU A 2 -1.87 22.19 -14.28
CA LEU A 2 -1.22 21.64 -13.10
C LEU A 2 0.04 20.93 -13.60
N LYS A 3 1.17 21.63 -13.50
CA LYS A 3 2.50 21.08 -13.77
C LYS A 3 2.79 20.03 -12.69
N THR A 4 2.73 18.75 -13.05
CA THR A 4 3.30 17.66 -12.24
C THR A 4 4.82 17.65 -12.42
N ALA A 5 5.49 18.66 -11.89
CA ALA A 5 6.94 18.68 -11.82
C ALA A 5 7.39 17.72 -10.70
N GLY A 6 7.79 16.50 -11.06
CA GLY A 6 8.50 15.58 -10.15
C GLY A 6 8.08 14.12 -10.13
N LEU A 7 7.04 13.70 -10.87
CA LEU A 7 6.49 12.33 -10.79
C LEU A 7 6.66 11.52 -12.09
N ASN A 8 7.75 11.75 -12.82
CA ASN A 8 8.01 11.13 -14.12
C ASN A 8 8.29 9.61 -14.04
N ASN A 9 8.13 9.00 -12.87
CA ASN A 9 8.44 7.60 -12.61
C ASN A 9 7.52 6.99 -11.53
N ILE A 10 6.24 7.40 -11.44
CA ILE A 10 5.27 6.61 -10.66
C ILE A 10 5.11 5.28 -11.42
N PRO A 11 5.45 4.12 -10.82
CA PRO A 11 5.23 2.85 -11.47
C PRO A 11 3.73 2.72 -11.77
N SER A 12 3.38 2.66 -13.05
CA SER A 12 2.00 2.41 -13.44
C SER A 12 1.59 1.06 -12.88
N VAL A 13 0.52 1.03 -12.08
CA VAL A 13 -0.01 -0.23 -11.51
C VAL A 13 -0.69 -1.00 -12.63
N THR A 14 0.09 -1.81 -13.35
CA THR A 14 -0.40 -2.72 -14.38
C THR A 14 -1.30 -3.81 -13.77
N PRO A 15 -2.13 -4.49 -14.58
CA PRO A 15 -2.96 -5.60 -14.09
C PRO A 15 -2.16 -6.68 -13.36
N THR A 16 -0.96 -7.00 -13.84
CA THR A 16 -0.05 -7.97 -13.22
C THR A 16 0.43 -7.52 -11.85
N ILE A 17 0.87 -6.26 -11.74
CA ILE A 17 1.31 -5.68 -10.47
C ILE A 17 0.14 -5.63 -9.47
N ARG A 18 -1.04 -5.24 -9.93
CA ARG A 18 -2.27 -5.25 -9.12
C ARG A 18 -2.58 -6.66 -8.59
N SER A 19 -2.52 -7.68 -9.43
CA SER A 19 -2.77 -9.07 -9.01
C SER A 19 -1.78 -9.53 -7.94
N LYS A 20 -0.48 -9.20 -8.10
CA LYS A 20 0.54 -9.46 -7.06
C LYS A 20 0.20 -8.76 -5.74
N TYR A 21 -0.21 -7.49 -5.77
CA TYR A 21 -0.59 -6.76 -4.55
C TYR A 21 -1.84 -7.34 -3.89
N ILE A 22 -2.81 -7.83 -4.66
CA ILE A 22 -3.99 -8.52 -4.14
C ILE A 22 -3.60 -9.83 -3.44
N GLN A 23 -2.71 -10.63 -4.04
CA GLN A 23 -2.22 -11.87 -3.42
C GLN A 23 -1.48 -11.60 -2.11
N ASN A 24 -0.62 -10.57 -2.09
CA ASN A 24 0.05 -10.13 -0.87
C ASN A 24 -0.96 -9.67 0.19
N PHE A 25 -1.97 -8.89 -0.21
CA PHE A 25 -3.03 -8.44 0.67
C PHE A 25 -3.79 -9.62 1.31
N HIS A 26 -4.20 -10.61 0.52
CA HIS A 26 -4.88 -11.81 1.04
C HIS A 26 -3.98 -12.67 1.95
N SER A 27 -2.66 -12.59 1.78
CA SER A 27 -1.70 -13.30 2.66
C SER A 27 -1.51 -12.60 4.00
N LEU A 28 -1.64 -11.27 4.02
CA LEU A 28 -1.46 -10.43 5.21
C LEU A 28 -2.76 -10.20 5.98
N VAL A 29 -3.89 -10.27 5.28
CA VAL A 29 -5.22 -10.04 5.81
C VAL A 29 -6.08 -11.23 5.44
N ASP A 30 -6.60 -11.91 6.46
CA ASP A 30 -7.64 -12.89 6.27
C ASP A 30 -8.91 -12.18 5.78
N ALA A 31 -9.05 -12.08 4.46
CA ALA A 31 -10.12 -11.35 3.79
C ALA A 31 -11.51 -11.90 4.17
N THR A 32 -11.60 -13.15 4.64
CA THR A 32 -12.84 -13.76 5.12
C THR A 32 -13.30 -13.19 6.46
N LYS A 33 -12.36 -12.69 7.28
CA LYS A 33 -12.65 -12.07 8.59
C LYS A 33 -12.91 -10.57 8.50
N THR A 34 -12.40 -9.92 7.46
CA THR A 34 -12.45 -8.46 7.33
C THR A 34 -13.33 -7.97 6.18
N ASN A 35 -14.07 -8.88 5.53
CA ASN A 35 -14.97 -8.58 4.42
C ASN A 35 -14.26 -7.83 3.27
N GLY A 36 -12.98 -8.15 3.04
CA GLY A 36 -12.12 -7.51 2.03
C GLY A 36 -11.43 -6.22 2.45
N PHE A 37 -11.56 -5.78 3.71
CA PHE A 37 -10.94 -4.55 4.22
C PHE A 37 -9.72 -4.84 5.11
N MET A 38 -8.87 -3.84 5.31
CA MET A 38 -7.79 -3.88 6.31
C MET A 38 -7.99 -2.72 7.26
N SER A 39 -7.91 -2.95 8.58
CA SER A 39 -7.98 -1.85 9.54
C SER A 39 -6.73 -0.97 9.47
N GLY A 40 -6.86 0.32 9.80
CA GLY A 40 -5.72 1.24 9.83
C GLY A 40 -4.61 0.78 10.79
N LEU A 41 -4.96 0.12 11.91
CA LEU A 41 -3.98 -0.44 12.83
C LEU A 41 -3.19 -1.59 12.22
N GLN A 42 -3.84 -2.48 11.45
CA GLN A 42 -3.16 -3.56 10.71
C GLN A 42 -2.23 -2.97 9.64
N ALA A 43 -2.70 -2.01 8.85
CA ALA A 43 -1.90 -1.35 7.83
C ALA A 43 -0.66 -0.68 8.43
N LYS A 44 -0.83 0.07 9.53
CA LYS A 44 0.27 0.70 10.26
C LYS A 44 1.29 -0.33 10.75
N THR A 45 0.84 -1.42 11.37
CA THR A 45 1.73 -2.46 11.90
C THR A 45 2.56 -3.10 10.78
N ILE A 46 1.93 -3.41 9.63
CA ILE A 46 2.61 -3.97 8.46
C ILE A 46 3.62 -2.97 7.88
N LEU A 47 3.21 -1.70 7.70
CA LEU A 47 4.07 -0.66 7.15
C LEU A 47 5.29 -0.37 8.05
N GLN A 48 5.14 -0.44 9.37
CA GLN A 48 6.25 -0.25 10.32
C GLN A 48 7.33 -1.34 10.19
N GLN A 49 6.99 -2.54 9.71
CA GLN A 49 7.97 -3.63 9.51
C GLN A 49 8.94 -3.35 8.36
N THR A 50 8.66 -2.36 7.49
CA THR A 50 9.55 -1.97 6.40
C THR A 50 10.81 -1.23 6.86
N GLY A 51 10.84 -0.75 8.12
CA GLY A 51 11.94 0.04 8.66
C GLY A 51 11.96 1.50 8.19
N LEU A 52 10.95 1.96 7.45
CA LEU A 52 10.82 3.36 7.05
C LEU A 52 10.50 4.25 8.25
N SER A 53 10.90 5.53 8.17
CA SER A 53 10.61 6.50 9.23
C SER A 53 9.11 6.75 9.35
N ASN A 54 8.64 7.05 10.56
CA ASN A 54 7.24 7.38 10.78
C ASN A 54 6.79 8.60 9.93
N ALA A 55 7.67 9.57 9.68
CA ALA A 55 7.35 10.71 8.82
C ALA A 55 7.06 10.27 7.37
N LEU A 56 7.86 9.36 6.83
CA LEU A 56 7.67 8.84 5.48
C LEU A 56 6.44 7.93 5.39
N LEU A 57 6.22 7.08 6.41
CA LEU A 57 5.02 6.23 6.47
C LEU A 57 3.73 7.07 6.52
N HIS A 58 3.71 8.19 7.24
CA HIS A 58 2.57 9.13 7.23
C HIS A 58 2.38 9.82 5.88
N GLN A 59 3.44 10.04 5.10
CA GLN A 59 3.34 10.63 3.78
C GLN A 59 2.83 9.63 2.72
N ILE A 60 3.10 8.33 2.93
CA ILE A 60 2.63 7.25 2.05
C ILE A 60 1.16 6.93 2.31
N TRP A 61 0.72 7.02 3.56
CA TRP A 61 -0.66 6.80 3.97
C TRP A 61 -1.60 7.91 3.47
#